data_AF-A0A835T775-F1
#
_entry.id   AF-A0A835T775-F1
#
_cell.length_a   1.000
_cell.length_b   1.000
_cell.length_c   1.000
_cell.angle_alpha   90.00
_cell.angle_beta   90.00
_cell.angle_gamma   90.00
#
_symmetry.space_group_name_H-M   'P 1'
#
loop_
_entity.id
_entity.type
_entity.pdbx_description
1 polymer ?
#
loop_
_entity_poly.entity_id
_entity_poly.type
_entity_poly.pdbx_seq_one_letter_code
_entity_poly.pdbx_strand_id
1 'polypeptide(L)'
;MGVGNRVSGMLWMLRVAVAYQRVLVLQWHGPADLSNFMLPNEIDWTPAGLNMSLIEAPNDIAITFFFDAVYRADAAGQAKFNATRSLRHITNEHHYIKMAGVPDMADAMQTGACMFNFLFKPHPEVLRRANAHLTAVYGRVEVDYVAWHWRHGDADGGKEQPVLLSHLSRTLESARALAKTAGIDMDATPLLLITDFNIMRRMVVAGFFRGVATPNITARHIQSKTVAAVLDAEQARQADLNDYRDIFADLYLLSRARCMVFVPCTGCPQMSTSTFTCAALFWGGRRVQSCTRGMHTAADDVVAGGNA
;
A
#
# COMPACT_ATOMS: atom_id res chain seq x y z
N MET A 1 -9.72 -0.95 7.39
CA MET A 1 -8.51 -1.56 6.80
C MET A 1 -8.08 -0.72 5.61
N GLY A 2 -6.85 -0.21 5.59
CA GLY A 2 -6.33 0.62 4.48
C GLY A 2 -5.95 -0.19 3.23
N VAL A 3 -5.63 0.50 2.13
CA VAL A 3 -5.24 -0.11 0.84
C VAL A 3 -4.09 -1.12 1.02
N GLY A 4 -3.00 -0.70 1.69
CA GLY A 4 -1.83 -1.55 1.88
C GLY A 4 -2.10 -2.84 2.66
N ASN A 5 -2.94 -2.78 3.70
CA ASN A 5 -3.32 -3.97 4.48
C ASN A 5 -4.17 -4.93 3.63
N ARG A 6 -5.07 -4.41 2.80
CA ARG A 6 -5.89 -5.22 1.90
C ARG A 6 -5.04 -5.91 0.86
N VAL A 7 -4.13 -5.18 0.22
CA VAL A 7 -3.16 -5.77 -0.72
C VAL A 7 -2.35 -6.87 -0.03
N SER A 8 -1.80 -6.59 1.16
CA SER A 8 -1.04 -7.60 1.92
C SER A 8 -1.86 -8.86 2.22
N GLY A 9 -3.11 -8.69 2.65
CA GLY A 9 -4.05 -9.79 2.89
C GLY A 9 -4.39 -10.58 1.63
N MET A 10 -4.52 -9.92 0.47
CA MET A 10 -4.73 -10.59 -0.83
C MET A 10 -3.53 -11.44 -1.23
N LEU A 11 -2.31 -10.91 -1.04
CA LEU A 11 -1.09 -11.68 -1.26
C LEU A 11 -1.01 -12.87 -0.29
N TRP A 12 -1.34 -12.68 0.98
CA TRP A 12 -1.39 -13.78 1.95
C TRP A 12 -2.41 -14.86 1.54
N MET A 13 -3.61 -14.47 1.12
CA MET A 13 -4.65 -15.39 0.63
C MET A 13 -4.22 -16.14 -0.64
N LEU A 14 -3.41 -15.54 -1.51
CA LEU A 14 -2.83 -16.26 -2.66
C LEU A 14 -1.94 -17.41 -2.19
N ARG A 15 -1.14 -17.24 -1.13
CA ARG A 15 -0.32 -18.34 -0.62
C ARG A 15 -1.17 -19.46 -0.05
N VAL A 16 -2.23 -19.12 0.69
CA VAL A 16 -3.20 -20.11 1.20
C VAL A 16 -3.83 -20.84 0.02
N ALA A 17 -4.26 -20.12 -1.02
CA ALA A 17 -4.85 -20.74 -2.20
C ALA A 17 -3.89 -21.72 -2.89
N VAL A 18 -2.63 -21.33 -3.08
CA VAL A 18 -1.60 -22.20 -3.67
C VAL A 18 -1.33 -23.43 -2.81
N ALA A 19 -1.14 -23.25 -1.50
CA ALA A 19 -0.78 -24.34 -0.58
C ALA A 19 -1.88 -25.41 -0.44
N TYR A 20 -3.15 -24.99 -0.49
CA TYR A 20 -4.31 -25.88 -0.33
C TYR A 20 -5.05 -26.12 -1.66
N GLN A 21 -4.43 -25.82 -2.80
CA GLN A 21 -4.96 -26.03 -4.15
C GLN A 21 -6.40 -25.48 -4.33
N ARG A 22 -6.63 -24.25 -3.84
CA ARG A 22 -7.92 -23.57 -3.92
C ARG A 22 -7.96 -22.55 -5.04
N VAL A 23 -9.16 -22.30 -5.56
CA VAL A 23 -9.42 -21.15 -6.43
C VAL A 23 -9.49 -19.90 -5.58
N LEU A 24 -8.71 -18.88 -5.95
CA LEU A 24 -8.70 -17.59 -5.28
C LEU A 24 -9.73 -16.66 -5.93
N VAL A 25 -10.68 -16.16 -5.14
CA VAL A 25 -11.59 -15.08 -5.53
C VAL A 25 -11.33 -13.89 -4.62
N LEU A 26 -11.05 -12.73 -5.20
CA LEU A 26 -10.79 -11.50 -4.45
C LEU A 26 -11.99 -10.57 -4.55
N GLN A 27 -12.54 -10.21 -3.39
CA GLN A 27 -13.63 -9.23 -3.30
C GLN A 27 -13.21 -8.06 -2.41
N TRP A 28 -13.52 -6.86 -2.87
CA TRP A 28 -13.27 -5.61 -2.17
C TRP A 28 -14.59 -4.83 -2.13
N HIS A 29 -15.38 -5.03 -1.08
CA HIS A 29 -16.76 -4.51 -1.03
C HIS A 29 -16.88 -3.00 -0.82
N GLY A 30 -15.82 -2.33 -0.34
CA GLY A 30 -15.91 -0.91 -0.05
C GLY A 30 -14.53 -0.29 -0.04
N PRO A 31 -14.36 0.90 -0.61
CA PRO A 31 -15.41 1.86 -0.98
C PRO A 31 -15.98 1.66 -2.40
N ALA A 32 -15.26 0.96 -3.26
CA ALA A 32 -15.72 0.48 -4.56
C ALA A 32 -15.04 -0.85 -4.85
N ASP A 33 -15.54 -1.57 -5.86
CA ASP A 33 -14.97 -2.83 -6.31
C ASP A 33 -13.50 -2.67 -6.75
N LEU A 34 -12.67 -3.67 -6.45
CA LEU A 34 -11.24 -3.66 -6.74
C LEU A 34 -10.94 -3.41 -8.23
N SER A 35 -11.80 -3.92 -9.12
CA SER A 35 -11.70 -3.76 -10.57
C SER A 35 -11.70 -2.30 -11.03
N ASN A 36 -12.17 -1.36 -10.21
CA ASN A 36 -12.08 0.08 -10.50
C ASN A 36 -10.66 0.64 -10.39
N PHE A 37 -9.74 -0.09 -9.76
CA PHE A 37 -8.40 0.38 -9.41
C PHE A 37 -7.30 -0.54 -9.96
N MET A 38 -7.52 -1.85 -9.89
CA MET A 38 -6.62 -2.89 -10.36
C MET A 38 -7.41 -3.94 -11.14
N LEU A 39 -6.88 -4.36 -12.27
CA LEU A 39 -7.45 -5.42 -13.10
C LEU A 39 -6.70 -6.73 -12.87
N PRO A 40 -7.32 -7.88 -13.19
CA PRO A 40 -6.62 -9.16 -13.24
C PRO A 40 -5.43 -9.14 -14.21
N ASN A 41 -4.31 -9.77 -13.82
CA ASN A 41 -3.15 -9.94 -14.69
C ASN A 41 -3.00 -11.38 -15.21
N GLU A 42 -2.29 -12.27 -14.51
CA GLU A 42 -2.02 -13.64 -14.98
C GLU A 42 -3.17 -14.61 -14.70
N ILE A 43 -3.99 -14.31 -13.70
CA ILE A 43 -5.20 -15.07 -13.37
C ILE A 43 -6.38 -14.12 -13.21
N ASP A 44 -7.57 -14.61 -13.56
CA ASP A 44 -8.83 -13.94 -13.24
C ASP A 44 -9.28 -14.32 -11.83
N TRP A 45 -9.13 -13.37 -10.89
CA TRP A 45 -9.57 -13.51 -9.50
C TRP A 45 -10.96 -12.91 -9.25
N THR A 46 -11.62 -12.38 -10.29
CA THR A 46 -12.92 -11.73 -10.14
C THR A 46 -14.03 -12.76 -9.89
N PRO A 47 -15.16 -12.36 -9.29
CA PRO A 47 -16.31 -13.26 -9.16
C PRO A 47 -17.10 -13.45 -10.46
N ALA A 48 -16.63 -12.91 -11.59
CA ALA A 48 -17.36 -12.95 -12.85
C ALA A 48 -17.63 -14.39 -13.30
N GLY A 49 -18.88 -14.70 -13.64
CA GLY A 49 -19.30 -16.04 -14.05
C GLY A 49 -19.42 -17.06 -12.91
N LEU A 50 -19.17 -16.68 -11.66
CA LEU A 50 -19.37 -17.56 -10.50
C LEU A 50 -20.78 -17.41 -9.93
N ASN A 51 -21.29 -18.49 -9.34
CA ASN A 51 -22.53 -18.44 -8.59
C ASN A 51 -22.31 -17.71 -7.25
N MET A 52 -22.71 -16.44 -7.20
CA MET A 52 -22.53 -15.58 -6.02
C MET A 52 -23.14 -16.16 -4.75
N SER A 53 -24.20 -16.97 -4.85
CA SER A 53 -24.79 -17.60 -3.67
C SER A 53 -23.83 -18.57 -2.96
N LEU A 54 -22.88 -19.19 -3.69
CA LEU A 54 -21.83 -20.03 -3.09
C LEU A 54 -20.73 -19.21 -2.41
N ILE A 55 -20.47 -17.99 -2.89
CA ILE A 55 -19.42 -17.10 -2.37
C ILE A 55 -19.95 -16.33 -1.14
N GLU A 56 -21.22 -15.93 -1.18
CA GLU A 56 -21.86 -15.15 -0.12
C GLU A 56 -22.42 -16.01 1.01
N ALA A 57 -22.56 -17.32 0.78
CA ALA A 57 -22.94 -18.29 1.81
C ALA A 57 -22.05 -18.17 3.06
N PRO A 58 -22.62 -18.41 4.26
CA PRO A 58 -21.81 -18.58 5.46
C PRO A 58 -20.76 -19.67 5.27
N ASN A 59 -19.57 -19.48 5.87
CA ASN A 59 -18.53 -20.49 5.84
C ASN A 59 -19.04 -21.81 6.43
N ASP A 60 -18.77 -22.92 5.76
CA ASP A 60 -19.05 -24.28 6.26
C ASP A 60 -18.00 -24.75 7.30
N ILE A 61 -17.01 -23.90 7.59
CA ILE A 61 -15.92 -24.12 8.54
C ILE A 61 -15.85 -23.03 9.59
N ALA A 62 -15.67 -23.44 10.84
CA ALA A 62 -15.34 -22.52 11.92
C ALA A 62 -13.92 -21.96 11.73
N ILE A 63 -13.75 -20.66 11.98
CA ILE A 63 -12.46 -19.98 11.78
C ILE A 63 -11.30 -20.60 12.57
N THR A 64 -11.58 -21.26 13.69
CA THR A 64 -10.58 -22.00 14.47
C THR A 64 -9.95 -23.12 13.65
N PHE A 65 -10.74 -23.92 12.92
CA PHE A 65 -10.20 -25.00 12.08
C PHE A 65 -9.40 -24.49 10.89
N PHE A 66 -9.76 -23.31 10.37
CA PHE A 66 -8.94 -22.63 9.37
C PHE A 66 -7.57 -22.26 9.95
N PHE A 67 -7.52 -21.64 11.13
CA PHE A 67 -6.24 -21.30 11.77
C PHE A 67 -5.44 -22.53 12.20
N ASP A 68 -6.10 -23.59 12.66
CA ASP A 68 -5.47 -24.86 13.01
C ASP A 68 -4.81 -25.50 11.77
N ALA A 69 -5.49 -25.45 10.61
CA ALA A 69 -4.93 -25.89 9.34
C ALA A 69 -3.73 -25.02 8.91
N VAL A 70 -3.92 -23.70 8.86
CA VAL A 70 -2.99 -22.74 8.23
C VAL A 70 -1.76 -22.44 9.10
N TYR A 71 -1.91 -22.41 10.43
CA TYR A 71 -0.82 -21.99 11.33
C TYR A 71 -0.25 -23.12 12.18
N ARG A 72 -1.06 -24.13 12.54
CA ARG A 72 -0.66 -25.14 13.54
C ARG A 72 -0.32 -26.50 12.96
N ALA A 73 -0.53 -26.70 11.66
CA ALA A 73 -0.38 -28.00 11.00
C ALA A 73 -1.26 -29.10 11.64
N ASP A 74 -2.38 -28.72 12.28
CA ASP A 74 -3.24 -29.68 12.95
C ASP A 74 -3.98 -30.56 11.94
N ALA A 75 -3.94 -31.89 12.13
CA ALA A 75 -4.51 -32.84 11.18
C ALA A 75 -6.05 -32.74 11.08
N ALA A 76 -6.73 -32.46 12.20
CA ALA A 76 -8.19 -32.32 12.19
C ALA A 76 -8.63 -31.00 11.53
N GLY A 77 -7.91 -29.91 11.78
CA GLY A 77 -8.06 -28.63 11.10
C GLY A 77 -7.86 -28.77 9.59
N GLN A 78 -6.78 -29.44 9.15
CA GLN A 78 -6.52 -29.70 7.73
C GLN A 78 -7.62 -30.54 7.08
N ALA A 79 -8.07 -31.63 7.73
CA ALA A 79 -9.14 -32.47 7.20
C ALA A 79 -10.43 -31.67 6.99
N LYS A 80 -10.81 -30.81 7.96
CA LYS A 80 -11.98 -29.94 7.83
C LYS A 80 -11.79 -28.88 6.76
N PHE A 81 -10.65 -28.21 6.73
CA PHE A 81 -10.38 -27.20 5.72
C PHE A 81 -10.34 -27.78 4.32
N ASN A 82 -9.88 -29.01 4.12
CA ASN A 82 -9.93 -29.71 2.84
C ASN A 82 -11.37 -30.09 2.43
N ALA A 83 -12.22 -30.46 3.40
CA ALA A 83 -13.63 -30.77 3.15
C ALA A 83 -14.50 -29.53 2.83
N THR A 84 -14.05 -28.33 3.22
CA THR A 84 -14.72 -27.06 2.93
C THR A 84 -14.83 -26.80 1.43
N ARG A 85 -16.03 -26.38 1.00
CA ARG A 85 -16.30 -26.00 -0.40
C ARG A 85 -15.96 -24.54 -0.68
N SER A 86 -16.34 -23.64 0.22
CA SER A 86 -16.04 -22.21 0.12
C SER A 86 -15.65 -21.63 1.47
N LEU A 87 -14.64 -20.76 1.44
CA LEU A 87 -14.19 -20.00 2.60
C LEU A 87 -14.14 -18.53 2.24
N ARG A 88 -14.95 -17.72 2.92
CA ARG A 88 -14.82 -16.27 2.98
C ARG A 88 -13.96 -15.88 4.16
N HIS A 89 -12.85 -15.21 3.88
CA HIS A 89 -11.93 -14.74 4.91
C HIS A 89 -11.56 -13.27 4.67
N ILE A 90 -11.59 -12.47 5.74
CA ILE A 90 -11.18 -11.06 5.73
C ILE A 90 -9.93 -10.98 6.59
N THR A 91 -8.84 -10.49 6.01
CA THR A 91 -7.54 -10.51 6.66
C THR A 91 -6.69 -9.30 6.29
N ASN A 92 -5.86 -8.87 7.23
CA ASN A 92 -4.75 -7.93 7.04
C ASN A 92 -3.39 -8.61 7.27
N GLU A 93 -3.37 -9.94 7.30
CA GLU A 93 -2.14 -10.70 7.47
C GLU A 93 -1.15 -10.37 6.37
N HIS A 94 0.12 -10.31 6.75
CA HIS A 94 1.18 -10.05 5.80
C HIS A 94 1.54 -11.33 5.07
N HIS A 95 1.83 -11.22 3.78
CA HIS A 95 2.17 -12.39 2.95
C HIS A 95 3.42 -13.13 3.42
N TYR A 96 4.30 -12.54 4.25
CA TYR A 96 5.47 -13.21 4.79
C TYR A 96 5.23 -13.94 6.13
N ILE A 97 4.02 -13.88 6.69
CA ILE A 97 3.70 -14.62 7.92
C ILE A 97 3.89 -16.12 7.68
N LYS A 98 4.53 -16.79 8.64
CA LYS A 98 4.80 -18.23 8.56
C LYS A 98 3.50 -19.03 8.61
N MET A 99 3.37 -20.03 7.74
CA MET A 99 2.23 -20.93 7.68
C MET A 99 2.71 -22.38 7.66
N ALA A 100 1.89 -23.28 8.18
CA ALA A 100 2.15 -24.71 8.20
C ALA A 100 2.18 -25.27 6.77
N GLY A 101 3.26 -25.98 6.42
CA GLY A 101 3.40 -26.64 5.11
C GLY A 101 3.60 -25.68 3.93
N VAL A 102 3.69 -24.37 4.16
CA VAL A 102 3.97 -23.38 3.12
C VAL A 102 5.43 -22.97 3.20
N PRO A 103 6.21 -23.00 2.10
CA PRO A 103 7.58 -22.53 2.11
C PRO A 103 7.71 -21.11 2.65
N ASP A 104 8.68 -20.91 3.53
CA ASP A 104 9.05 -19.59 4.03
C ASP A 104 9.59 -18.73 2.89
N MET A 105 9.32 -17.42 2.94
CA MET A 105 9.77 -16.48 1.92
C MET A 105 11.18 -15.98 2.26
N ALA A 106 12.20 -16.49 1.56
CA ALA A 106 13.57 -16.04 1.74
C ALA A 106 13.75 -14.53 1.48
N ASP A 107 13.04 -14.00 0.48
CA ASP A 107 12.96 -12.56 0.20
C ASP A 107 11.48 -12.15 0.14
N ALA A 108 10.96 -11.67 1.27
CA ALA A 108 9.58 -11.25 1.39
C ALA A 108 9.22 -10.11 0.41
N MET A 109 10.12 -9.17 0.11
CA MET A 109 9.81 -8.05 -0.76
C MET A 109 9.79 -8.44 -2.22
N GLN A 110 10.80 -9.18 -2.67
CA GLN A 110 10.83 -9.67 -4.05
C GLN A 110 9.70 -10.65 -4.31
N THR A 111 9.40 -11.56 -3.37
CA THR A 111 8.30 -12.52 -3.52
C THR A 111 6.94 -11.80 -3.52
N GLY A 112 6.75 -10.83 -2.61
CA GLY A 112 5.54 -10.00 -2.58
C GLY A 112 5.33 -9.23 -3.89
N ALA A 113 6.40 -8.70 -4.48
CA ALA A 113 6.34 -8.08 -5.80
C ALA A 113 5.95 -9.05 -6.91
N CYS A 114 6.54 -10.25 -6.94
CA CYS A 114 6.17 -11.26 -7.93
C CYS A 114 4.68 -11.62 -7.81
N MET A 115 4.18 -11.85 -6.59
CA MET A 115 2.78 -12.18 -6.33
C MET A 115 1.84 -11.02 -6.68
N PHE A 116 2.23 -9.78 -6.37
CA PHE A 116 1.45 -8.61 -6.74
C PHE A 116 1.31 -8.48 -8.26
N ASN A 117 2.42 -8.57 -9.00
CA ASN A 117 2.39 -8.48 -10.46
C ASN A 117 1.73 -9.70 -11.11
N PHE A 118 1.74 -10.87 -10.46
CA PHE A 118 0.95 -12.03 -10.89
C PHE A 118 -0.56 -11.75 -10.81
N LEU A 119 -1.03 -11.13 -9.73
CA LEU A 119 -2.46 -10.87 -9.52
C LEU A 119 -2.97 -9.64 -10.26
N PHE A 120 -2.19 -8.55 -10.30
CA PHE A 120 -2.72 -7.23 -10.59
C PHE A 120 -1.98 -6.55 -11.74
N LYS A 121 -2.76 -5.86 -12.58
CA LYS A 121 -2.31 -4.82 -13.49
C LYS A 121 -3.07 -3.52 -13.20
N PRO A 122 -2.49 -2.33 -13.44
CA PRO A 122 -3.18 -1.07 -13.25
C PRO A 122 -4.50 -1.01 -14.02
N HIS A 123 -5.54 -0.44 -13.42
CA HIS A 123 -6.68 0.01 -14.19
C HIS A 123 -6.29 1.23 -15.06
N PRO A 124 -6.72 1.34 -16.33
CA PRO A 124 -6.33 2.44 -17.23
C PRO A 124 -6.62 3.84 -16.68
N GLU A 125 -7.73 4.00 -15.95
CA GLU A 125 -8.08 5.27 -15.31
C GLU A 125 -7.08 5.70 -14.22
N VAL A 126 -6.52 4.74 -13.47
CA VAL A 126 -5.47 5.02 -12.48
C VAL A 126 -4.21 5.52 -13.18
N LEU A 127 -3.82 4.87 -14.28
CA LEU A 127 -2.68 5.31 -15.10
C LEU A 127 -2.89 6.72 -15.66
N ARG A 128 -4.08 6.97 -16.21
CA ARG A 128 -4.45 8.27 -16.77
C ARG A 128 -4.32 9.38 -15.74
N ARG A 129 -4.81 9.16 -14.52
CA ARG A 129 -4.71 10.11 -13.40
C ARG A 129 -3.27 10.33 -12.94
N ALA A 130 -2.52 9.27 -12.72
CA ALA A 130 -1.11 9.38 -12.34
C ALA A 130 -0.29 10.16 -13.40
N ASN A 131 -0.51 9.90 -14.68
CA ASN A 131 0.14 10.62 -15.77
C ASN A 131 -0.29 12.10 -15.82
N ALA A 132 -1.56 12.39 -15.55
CA ALA A 132 -2.04 13.76 -15.42
C ALA A 132 -1.35 14.49 -14.25
N HIS A 133 -1.16 13.82 -13.11
CA HIS A 133 -0.42 14.39 -11.98
C HIS A 133 1.05 14.66 -12.32
N LEU A 134 1.76 13.73 -12.97
CA LEU A 134 3.14 13.97 -13.43
C LEU A 134 3.23 15.14 -14.40
N THR A 135 2.28 15.24 -15.33
CA THR A 135 2.21 16.35 -16.29
C THR A 135 1.94 17.68 -15.58
N ALA A 136 1.03 17.70 -14.61
CA ALA A 136 0.72 18.91 -13.84
C ALA A 136 1.91 19.39 -13.00
N VAL A 137 2.70 18.45 -12.46
CA VAL A 137 3.79 18.75 -11.53
C VAL A 137 5.12 19.02 -12.25
N TYR A 138 5.40 18.32 -13.35
CA TYR A 138 6.69 18.35 -14.06
C TYR A 138 6.59 18.75 -15.53
N GLY A 139 5.38 19.02 -16.05
CA GLY A 139 5.14 19.38 -17.45
C GLY A 139 5.19 18.20 -18.44
N ARG A 140 5.46 16.98 -17.97
CA ARG A 140 5.57 15.77 -18.82
C ARG A 140 5.31 14.50 -18.02
N VAL A 141 4.99 13.40 -18.72
CA VAL A 141 4.75 12.08 -18.12
C VAL A 141 6.04 11.31 -17.87
N GLU A 142 6.99 11.36 -18.81
CA GLU A 142 8.29 10.69 -18.69
C GLU A 142 9.26 11.55 -17.90
N VAL A 143 9.32 11.30 -16.59
CA VAL A 143 10.18 12.00 -15.64
C VAL A 143 10.93 10.96 -14.82
N ASP A 144 12.25 11.12 -14.71
CA ASP A 144 13.03 10.41 -13.70
C ASP A 144 12.96 11.21 -12.40
N TYR A 145 12.46 10.58 -11.33
CA TYR A 145 12.28 11.23 -10.03
C TYR A 145 12.49 10.24 -8.88
N VAL A 146 12.78 10.82 -7.71
CA VAL A 146 12.76 10.10 -6.44
C VAL A 146 11.41 10.31 -5.78
N ALA A 147 10.82 9.24 -5.28
CA ALA A 147 9.64 9.34 -4.45
C ALA A 147 10.04 9.45 -2.98
N TRP A 148 9.35 10.30 -2.24
CA TRP A 148 9.35 10.29 -0.80
C TRP A 148 7.93 10.03 -0.31
N HIS A 149 7.72 8.91 0.38
CA HIS A 149 6.46 8.63 1.04
C HIS A 149 6.56 8.94 2.54
N TRP A 150 5.77 9.91 2.99
CA TRP A 150 5.69 10.30 4.39
C TRP A 150 4.30 10.00 4.95
N ARG A 151 4.21 8.95 5.76
CA ARG A 151 2.97 8.52 6.42
C ARG A 151 2.86 9.18 7.80
N HIS A 152 1.70 9.78 8.08
CA HIS A 152 1.41 10.48 9.33
C HIS A 152 0.06 10.14 9.99
N GLY A 153 -0.75 9.26 9.41
CA GLY A 153 -1.89 8.66 10.12
C GLY A 153 -2.99 9.66 10.52
N ASP A 154 -3.47 10.49 9.59
CA ASP A 154 -4.58 11.45 9.79
C ASP A 154 -4.27 12.68 10.68
N ALA A 155 -3.01 13.13 10.74
CA ALA A 155 -2.64 14.30 11.56
C ALA A 155 -3.21 15.66 11.09
N ASP A 156 -4.03 15.70 10.04
CA ASP A 156 -4.60 16.92 9.47
C ASP A 156 -5.57 17.67 10.40
N GLY A 157 -6.14 17.01 11.41
CA GLY A 157 -7.11 17.60 12.35
C GLY A 157 -6.65 17.65 13.81
N GLY A 158 -5.39 17.32 14.10
CA GLY A 158 -4.93 17.02 15.45
C GLY A 158 -4.06 18.09 16.11
N LYS A 159 -3.88 17.93 17.43
CA LYS A 159 -2.87 18.65 18.23
C LYS A 159 -1.43 18.41 17.78
N GLU A 160 -1.22 17.41 16.92
CA GLU A 160 0.11 17.01 16.45
C GLU A 160 0.63 17.94 15.35
N GLN A 161 -0.23 18.62 14.59
CA GLN A 161 0.19 19.47 13.47
C GLN A 161 1.37 20.43 13.81
N PRO A 162 1.37 21.19 14.93
CA PRO A 162 2.49 22.05 15.28
C PRO A 162 3.80 21.27 15.52
N VAL A 163 3.69 20.10 16.16
CA VAL A 163 4.84 19.21 16.40
C VAL A 163 5.42 18.78 15.05
N LEU A 164 4.58 18.36 14.11
CA LEU A 164 5.05 17.88 12.79
C LEU A 164 5.70 18.95 11.96
N LEU A 165 5.14 20.15 11.97
CA LEU A 165 5.75 21.31 11.34
C LEU A 165 7.12 21.62 11.97
N SER A 166 7.27 21.45 13.29
CA SER A 166 8.56 21.63 13.97
C SER A 166 9.62 20.56 13.62
N HIS A 167 9.19 19.39 13.13
CA HIS A 167 10.09 18.32 12.68
C HIS A 167 10.38 18.36 11.18
N LEU A 168 9.69 19.22 10.42
CA LEU A 168 9.68 19.17 8.97
C LEU A 168 11.04 19.42 8.31
N SER A 169 11.80 20.41 8.81
CA SER A 169 13.17 20.67 8.33
C SER A 169 14.06 19.45 8.53
N ARG A 170 14.00 18.82 9.72
CA ARG A 170 14.74 17.60 10.02
C ARG A 170 14.34 16.44 9.12
N THR A 171 13.05 16.24 8.88
CA THR A 171 12.59 15.17 7.98
C THR A 171 13.10 15.37 6.55
N LEU A 172 13.10 16.61 6.06
CA LEU A 172 13.66 16.96 4.75
C LEU A 172 15.18 16.77 4.68
N GLU A 173 15.90 17.17 5.72
CA GLU A 173 17.35 16.96 5.84
C GLU A 173 17.70 15.48 5.88
N SER A 174 16.95 14.67 6.64
CA SER A 174 17.09 13.21 6.67
C SER A 174 16.84 12.62 5.28
N ALA A 175 15.77 13.03 4.59
CA ALA A 175 15.49 12.59 3.23
C ALA A 175 16.64 12.93 2.26
N ARG A 176 17.20 14.14 2.35
CA ARG A 176 18.39 14.57 1.57
C ARG A 176 19.63 13.74 1.88
N ALA A 177 19.91 13.51 3.16
CA ALA A 177 21.05 12.70 3.58
C ALA A 177 20.94 11.27 3.03
N LEU A 178 19.75 10.66 3.10
CA LEU A 178 19.53 9.31 2.60
C LEU A 178 19.61 9.23 1.09
N ALA A 179 19.03 10.19 0.37
CA ALA A 179 19.18 10.29 -1.07
C ALA A 179 20.65 10.36 -1.46
N LYS A 180 21.45 11.18 -0.75
CA LYS A 180 22.90 11.26 -0.97
C LYS A 180 23.60 9.91 -0.75
N THR A 181 23.24 9.14 0.29
CA THR A 181 23.81 7.79 0.49
C THR A 181 23.41 6.79 -0.58
N ALA A 182 22.30 7.02 -1.28
CA ALA A 182 21.88 6.23 -2.43
C ALA A 182 22.49 6.73 -3.75
N GLY A 183 23.39 7.72 -3.71
CA GLY A 183 24.00 8.31 -4.91
C GLY A 183 23.03 9.20 -5.70
N ILE A 184 21.99 9.72 -5.05
CA ILE A 184 20.99 10.59 -5.65
C ILE A 184 21.32 12.03 -5.27
N ASP A 185 21.60 12.85 -6.29
CA ASP A 185 21.67 14.30 -6.14
C ASP A 185 20.26 14.88 -6.14
N MET A 186 19.77 15.29 -4.97
CA MET A 186 18.44 15.89 -4.79
C MET A 186 18.35 17.31 -5.34
N ASP A 187 19.47 17.97 -5.63
CA ASP A 187 19.47 19.30 -6.26
C ASP A 187 19.31 19.18 -7.78
N ALA A 188 19.76 18.07 -8.36
CA ALA A 188 19.61 17.75 -9.78
C ALA A 188 18.40 16.85 -10.11
N THR A 189 17.90 16.08 -9.14
CA THR A 189 16.84 15.08 -9.35
C THR A 189 15.52 15.56 -8.75
N PRO A 190 14.42 15.59 -9.52
CA PRO A 190 13.11 15.93 -8.98
C PRO A 190 12.69 15.01 -7.83
N LEU A 191 12.18 15.59 -6.75
CA LEU A 191 11.60 14.85 -5.62
C LEU A 191 10.08 14.95 -5.65
N LEU A 192 9.40 13.80 -5.64
CA LEU A 192 7.95 13.69 -5.54
C LEU A 192 7.57 13.26 -4.12
N LEU A 193 6.94 14.15 -3.35
CA LEU A 193 6.35 13.84 -2.05
C LEU A 193 4.94 13.28 -2.24
N ILE A 194 4.70 12.11 -1.65
CA ILE A 194 3.37 11.55 -1.41
C ILE A 194 3.17 11.45 0.11
N THR A 195 2.11 12.03 0.62
CA THR A 195 1.81 12.03 2.06
C THR A 195 0.32 12.08 2.32
N ASP A 196 -0.11 11.54 3.44
CA ASP A 196 -1.46 11.71 3.97
C ASP A 196 -1.62 12.99 4.81
N PHE A 197 -0.57 13.79 4.98
CA PHE A 197 -0.62 15.07 5.67
C PHE A 197 -0.90 16.21 4.69
N ASN A 198 -2.17 16.53 4.46
CA ASN A 198 -2.63 17.53 3.49
C ASN A 198 -2.07 18.94 3.74
N ILE A 199 -1.74 19.30 4.98
CA ILE A 199 -1.05 20.57 5.27
C ILE A 199 0.30 20.64 4.56
N MET A 200 1.09 19.56 4.64
CA MET A 200 2.37 19.48 3.94
C MET A 200 2.18 19.56 2.42
N ARG A 201 1.15 18.89 1.88
CA ARG A 201 0.84 19.00 0.44
C ARG A 201 0.59 20.45 0.03
N ARG A 202 -0.25 21.17 0.78
CA ARG A 202 -0.54 22.59 0.51
C ARG A 202 0.71 23.46 0.57
N MET A 203 1.62 23.22 1.52
CA MET A 203 2.88 23.94 1.61
C MET A 203 3.80 23.66 0.40
N VAL A 204 3.90 22.40 -0.04
CA VAL A 204 4.67 22.06 -1.25
C VAL A 204 4.06 22.72 -2.50
N VAL A 205 2.74 22.64 -2.68
CA VAL A 205 2.03 23.28 -3.80
C VAL A 205 2.20 24.81 -3.78
N ALA A 206 2.21 25.42 -2.60
CA ALA A 206 2.46 26.86 -2.44
C ALA A 206 3.94 27.26 -2.59
N GLY A 207 4.85 26.31 -2.85
CA GLY A 207 6.26 26.59 -3.14
C GLY A 207 7.15 26.78 -1.91
N PHE A 208 6.71 26.39 -0.70
CA PHE A 208 7.54 26.51 0.51
C PHE A 208 8.79 25.61 0.48
N PHE A 209 8.77 24.53 -0.32
CA PHE A 209 9.86 23.55 -0.41
C PHE A 209 10.42 23.48 -1.83
N ARG A 210 11.45 24.29 -2.11
CA ARG A 210 12.13 24.28 -3.40
C ARG A 210 12.65 22.87 -3.74
N GLY A 211 12.38 22.41 -4.96
CA GLY A 211 12.80 21.10 -5.47
C GLY A 211 11.91 19.93 -5.04
N VAL A 212 10.94 20.17 -4.15
CA VAL A 212 9.94 19.17 -3.77
C VAL A 212 8.64 19.45 -4.51
N ALA A 213 8.03 18.41 -5.02
CA ALA A 213 6.80 18.50 -5.79
C ALA A 213 5.79 17.48 -5.23
N THR A 214 4.48 17.74 -5.38
CA THR A 214 3.44 16.81 -4.93
C THR A 214 2.20 16.95 -5.80
N PRO A 215 1.44 15.88 -6.06
CA PRO A 215 0.15 16.00 -6.72
C PRO A 215 -0.81 16.86 -5.88
N ASN A 216 -1.51 17.79 -6.53
CA ASN A 216 -2.55 18.62 -5.91
C ASN A 216 -3.86 17.83 -5.73
N ILE A 217 -3.80 16.83 -4.86
CA ILE A 217 -4.94 16.02 -4.43
C ILE A 217 -5.05 16.07 -2.92
N THR A 218 -6.27 15.92 -2.41
CA THR A 218 -6.50 15.77 -0.98
C THR A 218 -6.40 14.29 -0.63
N ALA A 219 -5.39 13.92 0.15
CA ALA A 219 -5.28 12.57 0.69
C ALA A 219 -6.45 12.30 1.63
N ARG A 220 -7.09 11.14 1.46
CA ARG A 220 -8.22 10.69 2.29
C ARG A 220 -8.00 9.28 2.78
N HIS A 221 -8.53 8.98 3.95
CA HIS A 221 -8.53 7.63 4.49
C HIS A 221 -9.87 6.95 4.20
N ILE A 222 -9.81 5.65 3.90
CA ILE A 222 -10.98 4.84 3.48
C ILE A 222 -12.13 4.88 4.51
N GLN A 223 -11.86 5.28 5.74
CA GLN A 223 -12.82 5.26 6.85
C GLN A 223 -13.60 6.57 7.03
N SER A 224 -13.24 7.67 6.35
CA SER A 224 -13.94 8.95 6.54
C SER A 224 -15.23 9.01 5.70
N LYS A 225 -16.37 8.68 6.31
CA LYS A 225 -17.72 8.83 5.70
C LYS A 225 -18.17 10.30 5.67
N THR A 226 -17.34 11.21 5.19
CA THR A 226 -17.56 12.65 5.36
C THR A 226 -18.41 13.28 4.26
N VAL A 227 -18.62 12.63 3.12
CA VAL A 227 -19.27 13.24 1.94
C VAL A 227 -20.80 13.08 1.95
N ALA A 228 -21.37 12.25 2.83
CA ALA A 228 -22.78 11.88 2.78
C ALA A 228 -23.78 12.98 3.20
N ALA A 229 -23.33 14.15 3.67
CA ALA A 229 -24.23 15.16 4.25
C ALA A 229 -24.80 16.17 3.24
N VAL A 230 -24.24 16.29 2.03
CA VAL A 230 -24.59 17.39 1.08
C VAL A 230 -24.88 16.90 -0.35
N LEU A 231 -24.37 15.74 -0.74
CA LEU A 231 -24.55 15.19 -2.09
C LEU A 231 -25.65 14.12 -2.11
N ASP A 232 -26.26 13.90 -3.27
CA ASP A 232 -27.09 12.71 -3.48
C ASP A 232 -26.21 11.43 -3.41
N ALA A 233 -26.85 10.27 -3.23
CA ALA A 233 -26.15 9.01 -3.00
C ALA A 233 -25.22 8.60 -4.16
N GLU A 234 -25.56 8.97 -5.40
CA GLU A 234 -24.78 8.62 -6.58
C GLU A 234 -23.56 9.53 -6.73
N GLN A 235 -23.76 10.84 -6.54
CA GLN A 235 -22.68 11.83 -6.52
C GLN A 235 -21.69 11.56 -5.38
N ALA A 236 -22.18 11.21 -4.19
CA ALA A 236 -21.34 10.81 -3.08
C ALA A 236 -20.50 9.57 -3.43
N ARG A 237 -21.13 8.54 -4.04
CA ARG A 237 -20.44 7.32 -4.50
C ARG A 237 -19.37 7.62 -5.56
N GLN A 238 -19.66 8.50 -6.51
CA GLN A 238 -18.72 8.85 -7.58
C GLN A 238 -17.57 9.74 -7.07
N ALA A 239 -17.86 10.65 -6.14
CA ALA A 239 -16.85 11.45 -5.46
C ALA A 239 -15.89 10.55 -4.66
N ASP A 240 -16.43 9.63 -3.87
CA ASP A 240 -15.67 8.61 -3.16
C ASP A 240 -14.79 7.82 -4.14
N LEU A 241 -15.38 7.27 -5.20
CA LEU A 241 -14.63 6.51 -6.22
C LEU A 241 -13.46 7.31 -6.82
N ASN A 242 -13.65 8.60 -7.10
CA ASN A 242 -12.59 9.46 -7.61
C ASN A 242 -11.46 9.65 -6.60
N ASP A 243 -11.78 9.90 -5.33
CA ASP A 243 -10.79 10.03 -4.27
C ASP A 243 -9.95 8.74 -4.15
N TYR A 244 -10.59 7.57 -4.25
CA TYR A 244 -9.87 6.30 -4.22
C TYR A 244 -9.01 6.05 -5.46
N ARG A 245 -9.46 6.49 -6.63
CA ARG A 245 -8.62 6.45 -7.84
C ARG A 245 -7.37 7.30 -7.66
N ASP A 246 -7.46 8.43 -6.98
CA ASP A 246 -6.30 9.28 -6.68
C ASP A 246 -5.35 8.62 -5.66
N ILE A 247 -5.87 7.89 -4.67
CA ILE A 247 -5.04 7.06 -3.77
C ILE A 247 -4.27 5.98 -4.55
N PHE A 248 -4.92 5.30 -5.49
CA PHE A 248 -4.23 4.33 -6.35
C PHE A 248 -3.29 4.99 -7.35
N ALA A 249 -3.57 6.23 -7.79
CA ALA A 249 -2.65 7.01 -8.60
C ALA A 249 -1.39 7.35 -7.81
N ASP A 250 -1.52 7.79 -6.56
CA ASP A 250 -0.39 7.98 -5.63
C ASP A 250 0.43 6.70 -5.45
N LEU A 251 -0.25 5.55 -5.27
CA LEU A 251 0.41 4.24 -5.16
C LEU A 251 1.23 3.92 -6.42
N TYR A 252 0.67 4.21 -7.60
CA TYR A 252 1.33 4.03 -8.88
C TYR A 252 2.49 5.02 -9.10
N LEU A 253 2.37 6.26 -8.65
CA LEU A 253 3.48 7.23 -8.69
C LEU A 253 4.65 6.75 -7.83
N LEU A 254 4.39 6.31 -6.60
CA LEU A 254 5.43 5.70 -5.76
C LEU A 254 6.09 4.49 -6.43
N SER A 255 5.30 3.62 -7.06
CA SER A 255 5.82 2.42 -7.73
C SER A 255 6.59 2.72 -9.02
N ARG A 256 6.37 3.91 -9.62
CA ARG A 256 7.04 4.34 -10.85
C ARG A 256 8.35 5.09 -10.61
N ALA A 257 8.58 5.60 -9.41
CA ALA A 257 9.83 6.29 -9.05
C ALA A 257 11.09 5.46 -9.35
N ARG A 258 12.24 6.13 -9.52
CA ARG A 258 13.54 5.43 -9.66
C ARG A 258 14.03 4.89 -8.32
N CYS A 259 13.87 5.69 -7.28
CA CYS A 259 14.24 5.38 -5.90
C CYS A 259 13.10 5.85 -5.00
N MET A 260 12.97 5.22 -3.83
CA MET A 260 12.00 5.64 -2.83
C MET A 260 12.65 5.83 -1.46
N VAL A 261 12.25 6.91 -0.80
CA VAL A 261 12.57 7.23 0.58
C VAL A 261 11.29 7.09 1.41
N PHE A 262 11.35 6.37 2.53
CA PHE A 262 10.18 6.15 3.40
C PHE A 262 10.60 6.02 4.86
N VAL A 263 9.65 6.04 5.81
CA VAL A 263 9.93 5.73 7.22
C VAL A 263 9.96 4.20 7.44
N PRO A 264 11.11 3.59 7.81
CA PRO A 264 11.24 2.15 7.97
C PRO A 264 10.56 1.71 9.27
N CYS A 265 10.23 0.43 9.35
CA CYS A 265 9.83 -0.17 10.63
C CYS A 265 11.04 -0.55 11.47
N THR A 266 10.88 -0.36 12.79
CA THR A 266 11.86 -0.80 13.79
C THR A 266 12.09 -2.31 13.65
N GLY A 267 13.34 -2.72 13.48
CA GLY A 267 13.73 -4.14 13.35
C GLY A 267 13.66 -4.73 11.94
N CYS A 268 13.10 -4.02 10.96
CA CYS A 268 13.02 -4.48 9.57
C CYS A 268 13.35 -3.32 8.61
N PRO A 269 14.64 -2.92 8.48
CA PRO A 269 15.04 -1.69 7.76
C PRO A 269 14.68 -1.71 6.25
N GLN A 270 14.39 -2.89 5.71
CA GLN A 270 13.97 -3.07 4.32
C GLN A 270 12.44 -2.92 4.12
N MET A 271 11.66 -2.83 5.20
CA MET A 271 10.21 -2.68 5.15
C MET A 271 9.78 -1.36 5.79
N SER A 272 8.68 -0.82 5.29
CA SER A 272 8.05 0.39 5.82
C SER A 272 7.02 0.00 6.87
N THR A 273 6.85 0.81 7.93
CA THR A 273 5.71 0.68 8.87
C THR A 273 4.37 0.88 8.16
N SER A 274 4.37 1.65 7.08
CA SER A 274 3.22 1.84 6.23
C SER A 274 3.09 0.72 5.20
N THR A 275 2.03 -0.06 5.31
CA THR A 275 1.66 -1.08 4.32
C THR A 275 1.31 -0.48 2.96
N PHE A 276 0.98 0.82 2.89
CA PHE A 276 0.81 1.54 1.64
C PHE A 276 2.12 1.64 0.87
N THR A 277 3.22 1.97 1.55
CA THR A 277 4.57 1.93 0.94
C THR A 277 4.92 0.53 0.46
N CYS A 278 4.62 -0.50 1.27
CA CYS A 278 4.91 -1.89 0.89
C CYS A 278 4.15 -2.28 -0.38
N ALA A 279 2.87 -1.89 -0.51
CA ALA A 279 2.12 -2.10 -1.74
C ALA A 279 2.74 -1.38 -2.95
N ALA A 280 3.28 -0.16 -2.78
CA ALA A 280 4.00 0.54 -3.84
C ALA A 280 5.29 -0.19 -4.24
N LEU A 281 6.03 -0.73 -3.26
CA LEU A 281 7.24 -1.54 -3.50
C LEU A 281 6.92 -2.85 -4.20
N PHE A 282 5.79 -3.50 -3.89
CA PHE A 282 5.37 -4.70 -4.61
C PHE A 282 5.09 -4.40 -6.06
N TRP A 283 4.37 -3.31 -6.32
CA TRP A 283 4.08 -2.87 -7.67
C TRP A 283 5.36 -2.48 -8.44
N GLY A 284 6.23 -1.69 -7.83
CA GLY A 284 7.46 -1.22 -8.48
C GLY A 284 8.51 -2.31 -8.70
N GLY A 285 8.37 -3.42 -7.96
CA GLY A 285 9.24 -4.58 -8.00
C GLY A 285 10.71 -4.25 -7.78
N ARG A 286 11.59 -5.07 -8.37
CA ARG A 286 13.05 -4.98 -8.16
C ARG A 286 13.61 -3.59 -8.48
N ARG A 287 13.03 -2.89 -9.46
CA ARG A 287 13.48 -1.56 -9.90
C ARG A 287 13.48 -0.57 -8.75
N VAL A 288 12.33 -0.38 -8.10
CA VAL A 288 12.22 0.55 -6.96
C VAL A 288 12.94 -0.01 -5.74
N GLN A 289 12.76 -1.30 -5.46
CA GLN A 289 13.32 -1.96 -4.28
C GLN A 289 14.85 -1.85 -4.20
N SER A 290 15.54 -1.96 -5.35
CA SER A 290 17.01 -1.87 -5.40
C SER A 290 17.59 -0.52 -4.97
N CYS A 291 16.81 0.56 -5.04
CA CYS A 291 17.21 1.92 -4.70
C CYS A 291 16.38 2.50 -3.55
N THR A 292 15.87 1.65 -2.66
CA THR A 292 15.05 2.11 -1.54
C THR A 292 15.86 2.27 -0.25
N ARG A 293 15.57 3.34 0.51
CA ARG A 293 16.22 3.66 1.79
C ARG A 293 15.19 4.12 2.84
N GLY A 294 15.35 3.61 4.07
CA GLY A 294 14.57 4.02 5.23
C GLY A 294 15.10 5.28 5.90
N MET A 295 14.22 6.22 6.22
CA MET A 295 14.43 7.35 7.12
C MET A 295 14.40 6.91 8.58
N HIS A 296 15.55 6.65 9.17
CA HIS A 296 15.65 6.60 10.62
C HIS A 296 15.40 8.00 11.18
N THR A 297 14.47 8.10 12.14
CA THR A 297 14.29 9.35 12.85
C THR A 297 15.27 9.37 14.02
N ALA A 298 15.81 10.53 14.39
CA ALA A 298 16.71 10.65 15.54
C ALA A 298 16.08 10.15 16.87
N ALA A 299 14.76 9.95 16.93
CA ALA A 299 14.11 9.29 18.06
C ALA A 299 14.54 7.81 18.22
N ASP A 300 14.93 7.14 17.13
CA ASP A 300 15.49 5.79 17.16
C ASP A 300 16.92 5.79 17.75
N ASP A 301 17.69 6.86 17.55
CA ASP A 301 19.05 7.01 18.07
C ASP A 301 19.06 7.30 19.59
N VAL A 302 18.02 7.96 20.12
CA VAL A 302 17.88 8.21 21.57
C VAL A 302 17.58 6.93 22.34
N VAL A 303 16.88 5.96 21.73
CA VAL A 303 16.63 4.64 22.35
C VAL A 303 17.84 3.73 22.23
N ALA A 304 18.62 3.82 21.15
CA ALA A 304 19.83 3.02 20.97
C ALA A 304 21.02 3.50 21.85
N GLY A 305 21.06 4.78 22.22
CA GLY A 305 22.11 5.36 23.07
C GLY A 305 21.87 5.28 24.59
N GLY A 306 20.73 4.72 25.03
CA GLY A 306 20.33 4.71 26.45
C GLY A 306 20.71 3.46 27.26
N ASN A 307 21.37 2.47 26.64
CA ASN A 307 21.83 1.24 27.29
C ASN A 307 23.33 1.00 27.04
N ALA A 308 24.16 2.00 27.34
CA ALA A 308 25.61 1.85 27.47
C ALA A 308 26.04 2.26 28.88
#